data_AF-U9UYW7-F1
#
_entry.id   AF-U9UYW7-F1
#
_cell.length_a   1.000
_cell.length_b   1.000
_cell.length_c   1.000
_cell.angle_alpha   90.00
_cell.angle_beta   90.00
_cell.angle_gamma   90.00
#
_symmetry.space_group_name_H-M   'P 1'
#
loop_
_entity.id
_entity.type
_entity.pdbx_description
1 polymer ?
#
loop_
_entity_poly.entity_id
_entity_poly.type
_entity_poly.pdbx_seq_one_letter_code
_entity_poly.pdbx_strand_id
1 'polypeptide(L)'
;MCGISQNPDTGNYIIVSQDEYCEKCSKQYTNIHDKWCLCQNNLTNWSGNKKIDELIQEMHLKINKSDIIISIVVEWIPYNQFINIKETAKDNNNTAIIYLAILKNGPLLYTNKEWIRNSYTSVVLKCLDTNEFFSKASNYNDIYGISQNPNTKEYIIVLSNNEYCEKCEMQLKIIDYSDKIVEWIPYNQFINITEIGKVDDNTAVYSAIWKNGPLYYKKKWIRKSNEKVVLNYLTLDIKEFFNKV
;
A
#
# COMPACT_ATOMS: atom_id res chain seq x y z
N MET A 1 -38.64 -3.93 4.58
CA MET A 1 -39.71 -4.71 5.24
C MET A 1 -39.09 -6.00 5.75
N CYS A 2 -39.36 -6.42 6.99
CA CYS A 2 -38.85 -7.68 7.53
C CYS A 2 -40.00 -8.61 7.96
N GLY A 3 -39.85 -9.91 7.69
CA GLY A 3 -40.82 -10.96 8.01
C GLY A 3 -40.10 -12.24 8.48
N ILE A 4 -40.81 -13.11 9.18
CA ILE A 4 -40.28 -14.38 9.67
C ILE A 4 -41.24 -15.49 9.22
N SER A 5 -40.70 -16.57 8.68
CA SER A 5 -41.42 -17.78 8.30
C SER A 5 -40.77 -18.99 8.95
N GLN A 6 -41.49 -20.11 9.09
CA GLN A 6 -40.93 -21.36 9.62
C GLN A 6 -41.13 -22.46 8.57
N ASN A 7 -40.08 -23.20 8.28
CA ASN A 7 -40.13 -24.36 7.41
C ASN A 7 -40.85 -25.50 8.16
N PRO A 8 -42.00 -25.99 7.67
CA PRO A 8 -42.80 -26.99 8.38
C PRO A 8 -42.16 -28.39 8.40
N ASP A 9 -41.25 -28.68 7.47
CA ASP A 9 -40.60 -30.00 7.35
C ASP A 9 -39.37 -30.12 8.25
N THR A 10 -38.66 -29.01 8.46
CA THR A 10 -37.40 -28.98 9.22
C THR A 10 -37.50 -28.27 10.57
N GLY A 11 -38.57 -27.49 10.79
CA GLY A 11 -38.74 -26.64 11.97
C GLY A 11 -37.86 -25.39 11.99
N ASN A 12 -37.00 -25.19 10.97
CA ASN A 12 -36.08 -24.06 10.88
C ASN A 12 -36.81 -22.74 10.57
N TYR A 13 -36.34 -21.63 11.14
CA TYR A 13 -36.88 -20.30 10.88
C TYR A 13 -36.14 -19.60 9.73
N ILE A 14 -36.90 -18.89 8.89
CA ILE A 14 -36.43 -18.09 7.76
C ILE A 14 -36.75 -16.64 8.06
N ILE A 15 -35.72 -15.80 8.09
CA ILE A 15 -35.88 -14.35 8.20
C ILE A 15 -35.86 -13.78 6.78
N VAL A 16 -36.92 -13.07 6.40
CA VAL A 16 -37.04 -12.33 5.14
C VAL A 16 -36.78 -10.87 5.46
N SER A 17 -35.60 -10.35 5.14
CA SER A 17 -35.30 -8.91 5.22
C SER A 17 -35.03 -8.36 3.83
N GLN A 18 -35.60 -7.18 3.53
CA GLN A 18 -35.33 -6.46 2.29
C GLN A 18 -34.00 -5.73 2.39
N ASP A 19 -33.10 -5.96 1.43
CA ASP A 19 -31.95 -5.11 1.08
C ASP A 19 -30.87 -4.88 2.16
N GLU A 20 -30.88 -5.63 3.27
CA GLU A 20 -29.90 -5.45 4.36
C GLU A 20 -28.63 -6.31 4.23
N TYR A 21 -28.62 -7.34 3.39
CA TYR A 21 -27.53 -8.31 3.29
C TYR A 21 -26.96 -8.41 1.86
N CYS A 22 -25.63 -8.51 1.72
CA CYS A 22 -24.98 -8.72 0.42
C CYS A 22 -25.32 -10.09 -0.14
N GLU A 23 -25.89 -10.09 -1.35
CA GLU A 23 -26.30 -11.27 -2.10
C GLU A 23 -25.13 -12.23 -2.39
N LYS A 24 -23.89 -11.71 -2.47
CA LYS A 24 -22.68 -12.52 -2.67
C LYS A 24 -22.12 -13.14 -1.39
N CYS A 25 -22.28 -12.45 -0.25
CA CYS A 25 -21.50 -12.71 0.98
C CYS A 25 -22.38 -13.15 2.14
N SER A 26 -23.70 -12.97 2.02
CA SER A 26 -24.68 -13.14 3.09
C SER A 26 -24.36 -12.38 4.38
N LYS A 27 -23.40 -11.45 4.36
CA LYS A 27 -23.12 -10.51 5.45
C LYS A 27 -23.93 -9.23 5.25
N GLN A 28 -24.26 -8.59 6.36
CA GLN A 28 -24.98 -7.33 6.36
C GLN A 28 -24.20 -6.27 5.56
N TYR A 29 -24.89 -5.47 4.75
CA TYR A 29 -24.29 -4.32 4.11
C TYR A 29 -23.82 -3.34 5.16
N THR A 30 -22.59 -2.87 5.01
CA THR A 30 -22.05 -1.80 5.87
C THR A 30 -22.59 -0.43 5.48
N ASN A 31 -23.22 -0.29 4.31
CA ASN A 31 -24.14 0.80 3.98
C ASN A 31 -25.29 0.20 3.16
N ILE A 32 -26.50 0.24 3.72
CA ILE A 32 -27.72 -0.30 3.12
C ILE A 32 -28.13 0.54 1.89
N HIS A 33 -27.97 1.87 1.94
CA HIS A 33 -28.30 2.76 0.82
C HIS A 33 -27.41 2.53 -0.40
N ASP A 34 -26.11 2.35 -0.19
CA ASP A 34 -25.15 2.07 -1.27
C ASP A 34 -25.01 0.57 -1.58
N LYS A 35 -25.75 -0.31 -0.87
CA LYS A 35 -25.58 -1.77 -0.90
C LYS A 35 -24.11 -2.20 -0.84
N TRP A 36 -23.33 -1.53 0.02
CA TRP A 36 -21.88 -1.72 0.14
C TRP A 36 -21.57 -2.89 1.09
N CYS A 37 -21.23 -4.07 0.56
CA CYS A 37 -20.56 -5.15 1.31
C CYS A 37 -19.13 -5.22 0.79
N LEU A 38 -18.22 -5.41 1.73
CA LEU A 38 -16.80 -5.59 1.48
C LEU A 38 -16.49 -6.80 0.57
N CYS A 39 -17.43 -7.75 0.48
CA CYS A 39 -17.46 -8.87 -0.47
C CYS A 39 -17.40 -8.47 -1.94
N GLN A 40 -17.84 -7.26 -2.28
CA GLN A 40 -17.96 -6.82 -3.66
C GLN A 40 -16.61 -6.35 -4.21
N ASN A 41 -15.64 -6.07 -3.33
CA ASN A 41 -14.35 -5.53 -3.70
C ASN A 41 -13.33 -6.65 -3.91
N ASN A 42 -13.13 -7.07 -5.15
CA ASN A 42 -12.01 -7.91 -5.56
C ASN A 42 -10.64 -7.20 -5.41
N LEU A 43 -10.62 -5.93 -4.99
CA LEU A 43 -9.45 -5.08 -4.87
C LEU A 43 -8.77 -5.14 -3.50
N THR A 44 -9.51 -5.55 -2.47
CA THR A 44 -9.00 -5.73 -1.11
C THR A 44 -8.43 -7.13 -0.98
N ASN A 45 -7.15 -7.21 -0.63
CA ASN A 45 -6.51 -8.48 -0.37
C ASN A 45 -6.86 -9.00 1.02
N TRP A 46 -7.24 -10.28 1.09
CA TRP A 46 -7.49 -11.01 2.33
C TRP A 46 -6.30 -11.89 2.68
N SER A 47 -6.07 -12.11 3.96
CA SER A 47 -4.96 -12.95 4.44
C SER A 47 -5.28 -14.44 4.30
N GLY A 48 -6.56 -14.81 4.29
CA GLY A 48 -7.02 -16.19 4.44
C GLY A 48 -6.95 -16.70 5.89
N ASN A 49 -6.47 -15.86 6.83
CA ASN A 49 -6.51 -16.11 8.26
C ASN A 49 -7.75 -15.44 8.86
N LYS A 50 -8.67 -16.27 9.37
CA LYS A 50 -9.95 -15.82 9.93
C LYS A 50 -9.81 -14.67 10.93
N LYS A 51 -8.86 -14.74 11.87
CA LYS A 51 -8.68 -13.70 12.91
C LYS A 51 -8.18 -12.38 12.33
N ILE A 52 -7.28 -12.43 11.35
CA ILE A 52 -6.76 -11.23 10.69
C ILE A 52 -7.83 -10.62 9.78
N ASP A 53 -8.56 -11.45 9.06
CA ASP A 53 -9.63 -11.00 8.17
C ASP A 53 -10.81 -10.40 8.97
N GLU A 54 -11.08 -10.90 10.18
CA GLU A 54 -12.02 -10.28 11.13
C GLU A 54 -11.51 -8.91 11.62
N LEU A 55 -10.23 -8.78 11.98
CA LEU A 55 -9.63 -7.50 12.38
C LEU A 55 -9.67 -6.46 11.25
N ILE A 56 -9.36 -6.85 10.01
CA ILE A 56 -9.45 -5.97 8.84
C ILE A 56 -10.89 -5.48 8.66
N GLN A 57 -11.89 -6.36 8.85
CA GLN A 57 -13.30 -5.98 8.79
C GLN A 57 -13.66 -4.97 9.89
N GLU A 58 -13.23 -5.19 11.12
CA GLU A 58 -13.45 -4.25 12.23
C GLU A 58 -12.85 -2.87 11.94
N MET A 59 -11.65 -2.83 11.36
CA MET A 59 -11.00 -1.58 10.96
C MET A 59 -11.80 -0.82 9.89
N HIS A 60 -12.38 -1.53 8.91
CA HIS A 60 -13.26 -0.90 7.91
C HIS A 60 -14.55 -0.36 8.49
N LEU A 61 -15.11 -1.00 9.53
CA LEU A 61 -16.31 -0.52 10.21
C LEU A 61 -16.06 0.76 11.03
N LYS A 62 -14.84 0.95 11.55
CA LYS A 62 -14.46 2.15 12.31
C LYS A 62 -14.36 3.42 11.46
N ILE A 63 -14.21 3.30 10.13
CA ILE A 63 -14.15 4.45 9.22
C ILE A 63 -15.56 5.05 9.12
N ASN A 64 -15.82 6.07 9.93
CA ASN A 64 -17.11 6.71 10.09
C ASN A 64 -17.45 7.51 8.81
N LYS A 65 -18.60 7.23 8.19
CA LYS A 65 -18.91 7.60 6.81
C LYS A 65 -19.37 9.04 6.59
N SER A 66 -19.53 9.87 7.62
CA SER A 66 -20.25 11.14 7.46
C SER A 66 -19.48 12.24 6.74
N ASP A 67 -18.14 12.23 6.70
CA ASP A 67 -17.37 13.41 6.25
C ASP A 67 -16.07 13.11 5.47
N ILE A 68 -15.90 11.89 4.94
CA ILE A 68 -14.60 11.46 4.40
C ILE A 68 -14.53 11.58 2.87
N ILE A 69 -13.69 12.50 2.38
CA ILE A 69 -13.35 12.69 0.96
C ILE A 69 -12.34 11.62 0.47
N ILE A 70 -11.52 11.06 1.37
CA ILE A 70 -10.49 10.05 1.09
C ILE A 70 -10.48 9.00 2.21
N SER A 71 -10.85 7.76 1.91
CA SER A 71 -10.77 6.63 2.86
C SER A 71 -9.61 5.71 2.52
N ILE A 72 -8.72 5.48 3.49
CA ILE A 72 -7.72 4.41 3.41
C ILE A 72 -8.43 3.08 3.63
N VAL A 73 -8.20 2.13 2.74
CA VAL A 73 -8.74 0.77 2.88
C VAL A 73 -7.64 -0.16 3.35
N VAL A 74 -7.69 -0.52 4.63
CA VAL A 74 -6.79 -1.50 5.25
C VAL A 74 -6.92 -2.83 4.51
N GLU A 75 -5.80 -3.44 4.14
CA GLU A 75 -5.81 -4.76 3.50
C GLU A 75 -4.69 -5.64 4.00
N TRP A 76 -4.74 -6.93 3.64
CA TRP A 76 -3.58 -7.79 3.75
C TRP A 76 -2.57 -7.46 2.65
N ILE A 77 -1.34 -7.15 3.03
CA ILE A 77 -0.26 -6.85 2.09
C ILE A 77 0.72 -8.03 2.10
N PRO A 78 0.88 -8.77 0.99
CA PRO A 78 1.88 -9.82 0.91
C PRO A 78 3.29 -9.25 1.18
N TYR A 79 4.09 -9.92 1.99
CA TYR A 79 5.43 -9.43 2.37
C TYR A 79 6.33 -9.13 1.17
N ASN A 80 6.17 -9.87 0.07
CA ASN A 80 6.92 -9.64 -1.17
C ASN A 80 6.60 -8.31 -1.87
N GLN A 81 5.62 -7.53 -1.39
CA GLN A 81 5.29 -6.20 -1.89
C GLN A 81 6.22 -5.11 -1.36
N PHE A 82 6.99 -5.39 -0.31
CA PHE A 82 7.97 -4.46 0.25
C PHE A 82 9.32 -4.59 -0.45
N ILE A 83 9.93 -3.46 -0.77
CA ILE A 83 11.31 -3.37 -1.26
C ILE A 83 12.07 -2.30 -0.45
N ASN A 84 13.40 -2.35 -0.52
CA ASN A 84 14.30 -1.39 0.15
C ASN A 84 14.01 -1.25 1.66
N ILE A 85 13.76 -2.37 2.34
CA ILE A 85 13.52 -2.41 3.78
C ILE A 85 14.79 -1.97 4.51
N LYS A 86 14.71 -0.90 5.29
CA LYS A 86 15.81 -0.33 6.07
C LYS A 86 15.38 -0.17 7.52
N GLU A 87 16.16 -0.71 8.44
CA GLU A 87 15.95 -0.49 9.87
C GLU A 87 16.27 0.96 10.23
N THR A 88 15.40 1.62 10.99
CA THR A 88 15.59 3.02 11.39
C THR A 88 15.90 3.17 12.85
N ALA A 89 15.07 2.62 13.73
CA ALA A 89 15.24 2.65 15.18
C ALA A 89 14.30 1.64 15.85
N LYS A 90 14.57 1.36 17.13
CA LYS A 90 13.54 0.84 18.03
C LYS A 90 12.63 2.00 18.44
N ASP A 91 11.33 1.74 18.57
CA ASP A 91 10.42 2.78 19.04
C ASP A 91 10.82 3.30 20.44
N ASN A 92 10.25 4.43 20.84
CA ASN A 92 10.59 5.16 22.06
C ASN A 92 10.43 4.30 23.34
N ASN A 93 9.73 3.15 23.25
CA ASN A 93 9.48 2.21 24.33
C ASN A 93 10.29 0.91 24.18
N ASN A 94 11.19 0.81 23.19
CA ASN A 94 12.05 -0.34 22.91
C ASN A 94 11.32 -1.66 22.59
N THR A 95 10.00 -1.66 22.36
CA THR A 95 9.21 -2.89 22.18
C THR A 95 9.04 -3.32 20.73
N ALA A 96 9.11 -2.39 19.77
CA ALA A 96 8.89 -2.68 18.36
C ALA A 96 10.06 -2.19 17.49
N ILE A 97 10.51 -3.05 16.56
CA ILE A 97 11.48 -2.65 15.54
C ILE A 97 10.74 -1.95 14.41
N ILE A 98 11.19 -0.75 14.08
CA ILE A 98 10.64 0.07 13.00
C ILE A 98 11.55 -0.03 11.78
N TYR A 99 10.94 -0.31 10.63
CA TYR A 99 11.60 -0.26 9.34
C TYR A 99 10.94 0.75 8.42
N LEU A 100 11.72 1.39 7.56
CA LEU A 100 11.21 2.07 6.37
C LEU A 100 11.25 1.12 5.19
N ALA A 101 10.20 1.16 4.36
CA ALA A 101 10.14 0.35 3.14
C ALA A 101 9.38 1.08 2.04
N ILE A 102 9.47 0.55 0.82
CA ILE A 102 8.69 0.99 -0.32
C ILE A 102 7.65 -0.08 -0.63
N LEU A 103 6.38 0.30 -0.62
CA LEU A 103 5.25 -0.55 -0.99
C LEU A 103 5.01 -0.46 -2.51
N LYS A 104 5.30 -1.54 -3.23
CA LYS A 104 5.27 -1.56 -4.71
C LYS A 104 3.92 -1.15 -5.29
N ASN A 105 2.83 -1.73 -4.81
CA ASN A 105 1.49 -1.46 -5.35
C ASN A 105 0.79 -0.25 -4.72
N GLY A 106 1.40 0.37 -3.70
CA GLY A 106 0.78 1.46 -2.95
C GLY A 106 -0.40 1.05 -2.07
N PRO A 107 -0.81 1.94 -1.14
CA PRO A 107 -2.04 1.76 -0.38
C PRO A 107 -3.26 1.88 -1.28
N LEU A 108 -4.34 1.16 -0.93
CA LEU A 108 -5.63 1.32 -1.57
C LEU A 108 -6.37 2.50 -0.94
N LEU A 109 -6.69 3.50 -1.75
CA LEU A 109 -7.49 4.64 -1.33
C LEU A 109 -8.81 4.65 -2.10
N TYR A 110 -9.87 5.06 -1.43
CA TYR A 110 -11.16 5.32 -2.03
C TYR A 110 -11.47 6.82 -1.93
N THR A 111 -11.59 7.50 -3.06
CA THR A 111 -11.87 8.94 -3.12
C THR A 111 -12.73 9.25 -4.33
N ASN A 112 -13.68 10.19 -4.20
CA ASN A 112 -14.58 10.59 -5.29
C ASN A 112 -15.31 9.42 -5.99
N LYS A 113 -15.65 8.37 -5.24
CA LYS A 113 -16.24 7.11 -5.74
C LYS A 113 -15.34 6.28 -6.65
N GLU A 114 -14.04 6.58 -6.68
CA GLU A 114 -13.02 5.87 -7.43
C GLU A 114 -12.00 5.23 -6.50
N TRP A 115 -11.44 4.12 -6.98
CA TRP A 115 -10.35 3.41 -6.32
C TRP A 115 -9.03 3.84 -6.93
N ILE A 116 -8.10 4.31 -6.10
CA ILE A 116 -6.77 4.73 -6.54
C ILE A 116 -5.69 3.97 -5.78
N ARG A 117 -4.57 3.73 -6.46
CA ARG A 117 -3.34 3.15 -5.90
C ARG A 117 -2.15 3.90 -6.45
N ASN A 118 -1.36 4.48 -5.57
CA ASN A 118 -0.11 5.13 -5.94
C ASN A 118 1.06 4.16 -5.70
N SER A 119 1.55 3.56 -6.77
CA SER A 119 2.68 2.62 -6.69
C SER A 119 3.92 3.27 -6.05
N TYR A 120 4.77 2.43 -5.45
CA TYR A 120 6.05 2.81 -4.83
C TYR A 120 5.92 3.85 -3.71
N THR A 121 4.88 3.72 -2.89
CA THR A 121 4.68 4.59 -1.72
C THR A 121 5.65 4.23 -0.60
N SER A 122 6.27 5.24 0.01
CA SER A 122 7.10 5.09 1.22
C SER A 122 6.21 4.79 2.43
N VAL A 123 6.54 3.75 3.19
CA VAL A 123 5.75 3.27 4.33
C VAL A 123 6.63 2.94 5.51
N VAL A 124 6.04 3.00 6.70
CA VAL A 124 6.64 2.54 7.94
C VAL A 124 6.13 1.13 8.23
N LEU A 125 7.04 0.19 8.45
CA LEU A 125 6.74 -1.17 8.88
C LEU A 125 7.04 -1.27 10.37
N LYS A 126 6.01 -1.49 11.18
CA LYS A 126 6.16 -1.74 12.62
C LYS A 126 5.95 -3.22 12.90
N CYS A 127 7.03 -3.91 13.24
CA CYS A 127 6.98 -5.33 13.62
C CYS A 127 6.55 -5.44 15.08
N LEU A 128 5.52 -6.24 15.34
CA LEU A 128 4.97 -6.48 16.67
C LEU A 128 4.93 -7.97 16.96
N ASP A 129 5.09 -8.33 18.24
CA ASP A 129 4.74 -9.69 18.67
C ASP A 129 3.22 -9.92 18.49
N THR A 130 2.81 -11.19 18.51
CA THR A 130 1.42 -11.56 18.21
C THR A 130 0.42 -10.96 19.21
N ASN A 131 0.75 -10.95 20.50
CA ASN A 131 -0.14 -10.45 21.55
C ASN A 131 -0.24 -8.93 21.51
N GLU A 132 0.90 -8.26 21.29
CA GLU A 132 0.97 -6.82 21.10
C GLU A 132 0.22 -6.37 19.85
N PHE A 133 0.35 -7.12 18.75
CA PHE A 133 -0.39 -6.85 17.52
C PHE A 133 -1.90 -6.81 17.75
N PHE A 134 -2.50 -7.88 18.30
CA PHE A 134 -3.96 -7.94 18.48
C PHE A 134 -4.47 -6.91 19.48
N SER A 135 -3.65 -6.50 20.45
CA SER A 135 -4.04 -5.46 21.43
C SER A 135 -3.89 -4.04 20.88
N LYS A 136 -2.92 -3.77 20.00
CA LYS A 136 -2.59 -2.40 19.56
C LYS A 136 -3.00 -2.08 18.13
N ALA A 137 -3.17 -3.05 17.25
CA ALA A 137 -3.40 -2.80 15.82
C ALA A 137 -4.62 -1.90 15.60
N SER A 138 -5.68 -2.09 16.37
CA SER A 138 -6.93 -1.34 16.20
C SER A 138 -6.88 0.12 16.70
N ASN A 139 -5.75 0.56 17.29
CA ASN A 139 -5.55 1.91 17.83
C ASN A 139 -4.86 2.87 16.83
N TYR A 140 -4.33 2.37 15.73
CA TYR A 140 -3.68 3.20 14.72
C TYR A 140 -4.72 3.69 13.70
N ASN A 141 -4.71 5.01 13.44
CA ASN A 141 -5.63 5.62 12.47
C ASN A 141 -5.05 5.63 11.04
N ASP A 142 -3.73 5.60 10.91
CA ASP A 142 -3.02 5.74 9.63
C ASP A 142 -2.49 4.39 9.10
N ILE A 143 -3.28 3.32 9.27
CA ILE A 143 -2.91 1.97 8.78
C ILE A 143 -3.24 1.83 7.30
N TYR A 144 -2.23 1.53 6.49
CA TYR A 144 -2.41 1.12 5.10
C TYR A 144 -2.70 -0.37 4.95
N GLY A 145 -2.16 -1.20 5.83
CA GLY A 145 -2.41 -2.64 5.79
C GLY A 145 -1.70 -3.42 6.88
N ILE A 146 -1.93 -4.73 6.83
CA ILE A 146 -1.33 -5.72 7.72
C ILE A 146 -0.54 -6.70 6.86
N SER A 147 0.64 -7.10 7.32
CA SER A 147 1.45 -8.14 6.70
C SER A 147 1.97 -9.10 7.76
N GLN A 148 2.58 -10.19 7.34
CA GLN A 148 3.36 -11.08 8.20
C GLN A 148 4.70 -11.38 7.55
N ASN A 149 5.77 -11.34 8.36
CA ASN A 149 7.08 -11.78 7.91
C ASN A 149 7.05 -13.30 7.70
N PRO A 150 7.34 -13.81 6.49
CA PRO A 150 7.27 -15.25 6.22
C PRO A 150 8.30 -16.06 7.02
N ASN A 151 9.40 -15.44 7.44
CA ASN A 151 10.49 -16.08 8.17
C ASN A 151 10.24 -16.03 9.69
N THR A 152 10.03 -14.84 10.25
CA THR A 152 9.89 -14.67 11.72
C THR A 152 8.46 -14.95 12.22
N LYS A 153 7.47 -14.97 11.32
CA LYS A 153 6.03 -15.07 11.61
C LYS A 153 5.45 -13.90 12.41
N GLU A 154 6.25 -12.86 12.66
CA GLU A 154 5.81 -11.63 13.29
C GLU A 154 4.84 -10.87 12.37
N TYR A 155 3.83 -10.27 12.99
CA TYR A 155 2.89 -9.41 12.29
C TYR A 155 3.48 -8.02 12.13
N ILE A 156 3.15 -7.40 11.00
CA ILE A 156 3.66 -6.10 10.60
C ILE A 156 2.46 -5.20 10.37
N ILE A 157 2.42 -4.09 11.08
CA ILE A 157 1.51 -2.99 10.76
C ILE A 157 2.21 -2.09 9.76
N VAL A 158 1.53 -1.82 8.64
CA VAL A 158 2.01 -0.91 7.59
C VAL A 158 1.34 0.44 7.80
N LEU A 159 2.12 1.45 8.15
CA LEU A 159 1.65 2.79 8.48
C LEU A 159 2.06 3.78 7.39
N SER A 160 1.26 4.85 7.27
CA SER A 160 1.67 6.03 6.52
C SER A 160 2.96 6.62 7.10
N ASN A 161 3.84 7.10 6.24
CA ASN A 161 5.05 7.81 6.63
C ASN A 161 4.78 9.31 6.85
N ASN A 162 3.77 9.65 7.66
CA ASN A 162 3.37 11.05 7.89
C ASN A 162 4.24 11.75 8.95
N GLU A 163 4.75 11.03 9.94
CA GLU A 163 5.51 11.61 11.07
C GLU A 163 7.04 11.61 10.89
N TYR A 164 7.59 10.90 9.89
CA TYR A 164 9.05 10.78 9.70
C TYR A 164 9.58 11.43 8.42
N CYS A 165 8.81 12.30 7.76
CA CYS A 165 9.12 12.79 6.43
C CYS A 165 9.14 14.34 6.29
N GLU A 166 10.10 15.01 6.93
CA GLU A 166 10.74 16.19 6.33
C GLU A 166 11.94 15.81 5.45
N LYS A 167 12.51 14.60 5.65
CA LYS A 167 13.70 14.09 4.91
C LYS A 167 13.42 12.97 3.92
N CYS A 168 12.21 12.40 3.88
CA CYS A 168 11.80 11.56 2.75
C CYS A 168 11.14 12.39 1.64
N GLU A 169 11.63 13.62 1.44
CA GLU A 169 11.55 14.31 0.16
C GLU A 169 12.27 13.46 -0.91
N MET A 170 11.66 12.36 -1.30
CA MET A 170 11.49 12.09 -2.73
C MET A 170 10.25 12.86 -3.19
N GLN A 171 10.11 14.11 -2.72
CA GLN A 171 9.07 15.01 -3.15
C GLN A 171 9.24 15.17 -4.64
N LEU A 172 8.17 14.87 -5.35
CA LEU A 172 7.75 15.62 -6.52
C LEU A 172 7.71 17.11 -6.14
N LYS A 173 8.88 17.77 -6.08
CA LYS A 173 8.97 19.23 -6.20
C LYS A 173 8.73 19.52 -7.68
N ILE A 174 7.45 19.53 -8.06
CA ILE A 174 6.98 20.17 -9.28
C ILE A 174 6.83 21.65 -8.90
N ILE A 175 7.88 22.43 -9.09
CA ILE A 175 7.89 23.88 -8.86
C ILE A 175 7.52 24.59 -10.18
N ASP A 176 7.81 23.99 -11.34
CA ASP A 176 7.48 24.56 -12.67
C ASP A 176 7.23 23.49 -13.76
N TYR A 177 6.58 23.88 -14.87
CA TYR A 177 6.31 23.04 -16.05
C TYR A 177 7.57 22.47 -16.72
N SER A 178 8.76 22.94 -16.33
CA SER A 178 10.07 22.49 -16.80
C SER A 178 10.82 21.54 -15.86
N ASP A 179 10.26 21.20 -14.69
CA ASP A 179 11.01 20.41 -13.70
C ASP A 179 11.15 18.93 -14.08
N LYS A 180 12.34 18.38 -13.80
CA LYS A 180 12.65 16.97 -14.00
C LYS A 180 11.91 16.14 -12.94
N ILE A 181 11.01 15.27 -13.39
CA ILE A 181 10.27 14.36 -12.53
C ILE A 181 11.20 13.21 -12.12
N VAL A 182 11.50 13.15 -10.82
CA VAL A 182 12.24 12.04 -10.23
C VAL A 182 11.22 11.01 -9.76
N GLU A 183 11.15 9.86 -10.44
CA GLU A 183 10.32 8.72 -10.03
C GLU A 183 11.19 7.50 -9.71
N TRP A 184 10.73 6.68 -8.76
CA TRP A 184 11.40 5.40 -8.50
C TRP A 184 10.94 4.36 -9.53
N ILE A 185 11.91 3.79 -10.25
CA ILE A 185 11.76 2.86 -11.36
C ILE A 185 12.33 1.49 -10.98
N PRO A 186 11.51 0.48 -10.67
CA PRO A 186 12.02 -0.85 -10.34
C PRO A 186 13.03 -1.36 -11.35
N TYR A 187 14.09 -1.99 -10.87
CA TYR A 187 15.19 -2.45 -11.74
C TYR A 187 14.71 -3.34 -12.90
N ASN A 188 13.66 -4.14 -12.68
CA ASN A 188 13.06 -5.02 -13.70
C ASN A 188 12.37 -4.30 -14.87
N GLN A 189 12.24 -2.97 -14.80
CA GLN A 189 11.76 -2.11 -15.88
C GLN A 189 12.86 -1.80 -16.89
N PHE A 190 14.12 -2.07 -16.58
CA PHE A 190 15.25 -1.87 -17.47
C PHE A 190 15.60 -3.18 -18.17
N ILE A 191 15.76 -3.13 -19.49
CA ILE A 191 16.23 -4.24 -20.33
C ILE A 191 17.41 -3.79 -21.18
N ASN A 192 18.15 -4.75 -21.72
CA ASN A 192 19.33 -4.48 -22.55
C ASN A 192 20.32 -3.53 -21.87
N ILE A 193 20.62 -3.82 -20.59
CA ILE A 193 21.54 -3.03 -19.79
C ILE A 193 22.97 -3.33 -20.25
N THR A 194 23.69 -2.32 -20.70
CA THR A 194 25.06 -2.43 -21.23
C THR A 194 25.93 -1.32 -20.66
N GLU A 195 27.11 -1.66 -20.11
CA GLU A 195 28.08 -0.65 -19.66
C GLU A 195 28.58 0.15 -20.87
N ILE A 196 28.57 1.49 -20.77
CA ILE A 196 29.00 2.41 -21.83
C ILE A 196 30.22 3.24 -21.44
N GLY A 197 30.63 3.21 -20.17
CA GLY A 197 31.85 3.85 -19.71
C GLY A 197 31.95 3.91 -18.19
N LYS A 198 33.07 4.45 -17.71
CA LYS A 198 33.29 4.77 -16.30
C LYS A 198 33.62 6.26 -16.19
N VAL A 199 32.97 6.95 -15.25
CA VAL A 199 33.25 8.36 -14.97
C VAL A 199 34.43 8.47 -14.01
N ASP A 200 34.47 7.61 -13.00
CA ASP A 200 35.54 7.48 -12.01
C ASP A 200 35.58 6.05 -11.44
N ASP A 201 36.48 5.78 -10.49
CA ASP A 201 36.66 4.47 -9.86
C ASP A 201 35.38 3.93 -9.18
N ASN A 202 34.41 4.80 -8.89
CA ASN A 202 33.18 4.49 -8.16
C ASN A 202 31.89 4.65 -8.98
N THR A 203 32.00 5.06 -10.25
CA THR A 203 30.83 5.41 -11.06
C THR A 203 30.94 4.77 -12.44
N ALA A 204 30.20 3.68 -12.64
CA ALA A 204 30.03 3.07 -13.95
C ALA A 204 28.73 3.58 -14.58
N VAL A 205 28.80 3.89 -15.87
CA VAL A 205 27.66 4.40 -16.66
C VAL A 205 27.17 3.28 -17.55
N TYR A 206 25.87 3.02 -17.50
CA TYR A 206 25.19 2.02 -18.32
C TYR A 206 24.16 2.68 -19.23
N SER A 207 23.90 2.05 -20.36
CA SER A 207 22.73 2.31 -21.20
C SER A 207 21.71 1.20 -20.97
N ALA A 208 20.42 1.52 -20.94
CA ALA A 208 19.34 0.55 -20.86
C ALA A 208 18.11 1.03 -21.64
N ILE A 209 17.16 0.13 -21.88
CA ILE A 209 15.82 0.46 -22.36
C ILE A 209 14.87 0.40 -21.17
N TRP A 210 14.17 1.50 -20.89
CA TRP A 210 13.13 1.57 -19.87
C TRP A 210 11.77 1.22 -20.49
N LYS A 211 11.20 0.06 -20.13
CA LYS A 211 9.95 -0.48 -20.68
C LYS A 211 8.79 0.53 -20.62
N ASN A 212 8.47 1.05 -19.45
CA ASN A 212 7.39 2.03 -19.28
C ASN A 212 7.78 3.43 -19.73
N GLY A 213 9.09 3.72 -19.71
CA GLY A 213 9.67 4.99 -20.11
C GLY A 213 9.30 6.17 -19.20
N PRO A 214 10.01 7.29 -19.38
CA PRO A 214 9.83 8.50 -18.59
C PRO A 214 8.45 9.14 -18.81
N LEU A 215 7.97 9.78 -17.76
CA LEU A 215 6.73 10.54 -17.75
C LEU A 215 6.98 11.97 -18.26
N TYR A 216 6.14 12.44 -19.19
CA TYR A 216 6.18 13.80 -19.72
C TYR A 216 4.80 14.46 -19.68
N TYR A 217 4.79 15.76 -19.46
CA TYR A 217 3.56 16.54 -19.54
C TYR A 217 3.40 17.18 -20.93
N LYS A 218 2.30 16.85 -21.63
CA LYS A 218 1.92 17.50 -22.89
C LYS A 218 0.41 17.71 -22.91
N LYS A 219 -0.08 18.75 -22.20
CA LYS A 219 -1.51 19.02 -21.90
C LYS A 219 -2.20 17.92 -21.05
N LYS A 220 -1.63 16.72 -21.02
CA LYS A 220 -1.91 15.58 -20.14
C LYS A 220 -0.62 14.80 -19.91
N TRP A 221 -0.58 14.01 -18.85
CA TRP A 221 0.54 13.10 -18.57
C TRP A 221 0.59 11.97 -19.60
N ILE A 222 1.74 11.79 -20.25
CA ILE A 222 1.99 10.73 -21.24
C ILE A 222 3.32 10.04 -20.94
N ARG A 223 3.37 8.72 -21.15
CA ARG A 223 4.60 7.94 -21.11
C ARG A 223 5.02 7.55 -22.52
N LYS A 224 6.32 7.64 -22.79
CA LYS A 224 6.90 7.11 -24.02
C LYS A 224 7.64 5.82 -23.69
N SER A 225 7.00 4.69 -23.93
CA SER A 225 7.55 3.36 -23.63
C SER A 225 8.81 3.04 -24.43
N ASN A 226 9.65 2.15 -23.87
CA ASN A 226 10.88 1.63 -24.49
C ASN A 226 11.91 2.71 -24.85
N GLU A 227 12.01 3.74 -24.01
CA GLU A 227 13.00 4.79 -24.19
C GLU A 227 14.40 4.32 -23.77
N LYS A 228 15.40 4.73 -24.54
CA LYS A 228 16.80 4.48 -24.21
C LYS A 228 17.23 5.49 -23.14
N VAL A 229 17.71 4.99 -22.01
CA VAL A 229 18.11 5.79 -20.86
C VAL A 229 19.54 5.49 -20.44
N VAL A 230 20.15 6.46 -19.77
CA VAL A 230 21.47 6.32 -19.14
C VAL A 230 21.26 6.07 -17.65
N LEU A 231 21.91 5.03 -17.12
CA LEU A 231 21.89 4.67 -15.71
C LEU A 231 23.28 4.92 -15.13
N ASN A 232 23.37 5.78 -14.11
CA ASN A 232 24.60 5.97 -13.35
C ASN A 232 24.60 4.99 -12.18
N TYR A 233 25.47 3.99 -12.25
CA TYR A 233 25.65 3.00 -11.20
C TYR A 233 26.74 3.51 -10.24
N LEU A 234 26.32 3.99 -9.08
CA LEU A 234 27.21 4.46 -8.03
C LEU A 234 27.51 3.31 -7.09
N THR A 235 28.80 3.01 -6.86
CA THR A 235 29.23 1.98 -5.90
C THR A 235 29.29 2.48 -4.45
N LEU A 236 29.01 3.77 -4.21
CA LEU A 236 29.02 4.37 -2.88
C LEU A 236 27.73 4.06 -2.10
N ASP A 237 27.86 3.95 -0.77
CA ASP A 237 26.73 3.82 0.16
C ASP A 237 25.70 4.94 -0.14
N ILE A 238 24.42 4.56 -0.24
CA ILE A 238 23.31 5.45 -0.60
C ILE A 238 23.29 6.75 0.25
N LYS A 239 23.88 6.71 1.46
CA LYS A 239 24.04 7.85 2.36
C LYS A 239 24.84 9.02 1.76
N GLU A 240 25.85 8.77 0.94
CA GLU A 240 26.65 9.86 0.33
C GLU A 240 25.97 10.50 -0.88
N PHE A 241 25.12 9.76 -1.60
CA PHE A 241 24.39 10.27 -2.76
C PHE A 241 23.44 11.41 -2.38
N PHE A 242 22.73 11.27 -1.25
CA PHE A 242 21.78 12.29 -0.77
C PHE A 242 22.45 13.58 -0.28
N ASN A 243 23.78 13.61 -0.08
CA ASN A 243 24.50 14.82 0.30
C ASN A 243 25.03 15.60 -0.92
N LYS A 244 24.90 15.07 -2.15
CA LYS A 244 25.46 15.66 -3.39
C LYS A 244 24.41 16.24 -4.34
N VAL A 245 23.12 16.04 -4.07
CA VAL A 245 21.99 16.59 -4.84
C VAL A 245 21.32 17.67 -4.00
#